data_AF-A0A9E3RZ54-F1
#
_entry.id   AF-A0A9E3RZ54-F1
#
_cell.length_a   1.000
_cell.length_b   1.000
_cell.length_c   1.000
_cell.angle_alpha   90.00
_cell.angle_beta   90.00
_cell.angle_gamma   90.00
#
_symmetry.space_group_name_H-M   'P 1'
#
loop_
_entity.id
_entity.type
_entity.pdbx_description
1 polymer ?
#
loop_
_entity_poly.entity_id
_entity_poly.type
_entity_poly.pdbx_seq_one_letter_code
_entity_poly.pdbx_strand_id
1 'polypeptide(L)'
;MAHLPPAVEQVLQVHSAFIHAVVNALRDRSALPDLMKQLDAAEQAGWPRLVGALRHVINGRRDPSIKLGLDEEDSILLDAILRGIDNPATLPPLNAQPDGSSAAPGLAALIDASARGDAQAMSVLANMAEQMMKAGGDMALLGGRMRRLLNGERDADQLVAGMSPLGRELVISLLDELAKLRLQ
;
A
#
# COMPACT_ATOMS: atom_id res chain seq x y z
N MET A 1 -20.92 -1.54 -15.73
CA MET A 1 -20.20 -1.82 -14.48
C MET A 1 -20.60 -0.71 -13.52
N ALA A 2 -21.23 -1.02 -12.38
CA ALA A 2 -21.60 0.01 -11.42
C ALA A 2 -20.30 0.50 -10.74
N HIS A 3 -19.85 1.70 -11.08
CA HIS A 3 -18.71 2.32 -10.41
C HIS A 3 -19.11 2.60 -8.96
N LEU A 4 -18.29 2.11 -8.01
CA LEU A 4 -18.50 2.40 -6.60
C LEU A 4 -18.21 3.90 -6.36
N PRO A 5 -18.83 4.53 -5.36
CA PRO A 5 -18.47 5.89 -4.99
C PRO A 5 -16.97 5.98 -4.67
N PRO A 6 -16.27 7.07 -5.04
CA PRO A 6 -14.82 7.21 -4.84
C PRO A 6 -14.36 6.96 -3.39
N ALA A 7 -15.16 7.38 -2.41
CA ALA A 7 -14.88 7.16 -0.99
C ALA A 7 -14.88 5.66 -0.60
N VAL A 8 -15.80 4.88 -1.19
CA VAL A 8 -15.89 3.44 -0.95
C VAL A 8 -14.70 2.70 -1.54
N GLU A 9 -14.28 3.08 -2.76
CA GLU A 9 -13.08 2.50 -3.38
C GLU A 9 -11.83 2.81 -2.56
N GLN A 10 -11.68 4.03 -2.04
CA GLN A 10 -10.55 4.42 -1.21
C GLN A 10 -10.46 3.60 0.08
N VAL A 11 -11.57 3.40 0.79
CA VAL A 11 -11.64 2.54 1.99
C VAL A 11 -11.20 1.11 1.64
N LEU A 12 -11.76 0.54 0.57
CA LEU A 12 -11.43 -0.83 0.16
C LEU A 12 -9.96 -1.00 -0.23
N GLN A 13 -9.35 0.03 -0.84
CA GLN A 13 -7.93 0.04 -1.19
C GLN A 13 -7.04 0.07 0.04
N VAL A 14 -7.33 0.95 1.00
CA VAL A 14 -6.58 1.10 2.27
C VAL A 14 -6.60 -0.20 3.06
N HIS A 15 -7.74 -0.89 3.10
CA HIS A 15 -7.92 -2.12 3.87
C HIS A 15 -7.78 -3.40 3.04
N SER A 16 -7.29 -3.32 1.80
CA SER A 16 -7.18 -4.47 0.88
C SER A 16 -6.40 -5.64 1.48
N ALA A 17 -5.24 -5.37 2.09
CA ALA A 17 -4.42 -6.40 2.75
C ALA A 17 -5.18 -7.16 3.85
N PHE A 18 -5.96 -6.44 4.66
CA PHE A 18 -6.78 -7.03 5.72
C PHE A 18 -7.93 -7.87 5.16
N ILE A 19 -8.65 -7.36 4.15
CA ILE A 19 -9.74 -8.08 3.48
C ILE A 19 -9.23 -9.42 2.93
N HIS A 20 -8.09 -9.41 2.26
CA HIS A 20 -7.45 -10.64 1.73
C HIS A 20 -7.02 -11.60 2.83
N ALA A 21 -6.42 -11.11 3.93
CA ALA A 21 -6.01 -11.95 5.04
C ALA A 21 -7.20 -12.73 5.63
N VAL A 22 -8.34 -12.06 5.81
CA VAL A 22 -9.57 -12.70 6.31
C VAL A 22 -10.08 -13.75 5.31
N VAL A 23 -10.23 -13.40 4.03
CA VAL A 23 -10.76 -14.33 3.03
C VAL A 23 -9.85 -15.55 2.84
N ASN A 24 -8.53 -15.34 2.82
CA ASN A 24 -7.57 -16.44 2.68
C ASN A 24 -7.57 -17.36 3.90
N ALA A 25 -7.64 -16.83 5.13
CA ALA A 25 -7.72 -17.66 6.33
C ALA A 25 -9.05 -18.43 6.47
N LEU A 26 -10.13 -17.95 5.85
CA LEU A 26 -11.39 -18.70 5.77
C LEU A 26 -11.35 -19.83 4.74
N ARG A 27 -10.57 -19.66 3.67
CA ARG A 27 -10.31 -20.70 2.65
C ARG A 27 -9.30 -21.73 3.13
N ASP A 28 -8.23 -21.27 3.76
CA ASP A 28 -7.19 -22.07 4.37
C ASP A 28 -7.21 -21.89 5.89
N ARG A 29 -7.89 -22.84 6.55
CA ARG A 29 -8.06 -22.81 8.01
C ARG A 29 -6.76 -22.96 8.79
N SER A 30 -5.64 -23.31 8.16
CA SER A 30 -4.34 -23.33 8.82
C SER A 30 -3.88 -21.93 9.27
N ALA A 31 -4.35 -20.87 8.58
CA ALA A 31 -4.05 -19.47 8.91
C ALA A 31 -5.02 -18.84 9.93
N LEU A 32 -6.07 -19.54 10.36
CA LEU A 32 -7.03 -19.03 11.35
C LEU A 32 -6.40 -18.60 12.68
N PRO A 33 -5.45 -19.35 13.28
CA PRO A 33 -4.84 -18.95 14.55
C PRO A 33 -4.13 -17.60 14.48
N ASP A 34 -3.47 -17.31 13.36
CA ASP A 34 -2.80 -16.02 13.16
C ASP A 34 -3.78 -14.91 12.82
N LEU A 35 -4.86 -15.20 12.07
CA LEU A 35 -5.96 -14.26 11.89
C LEU A 35 -6.59 -13.88 13.23
N MET A 36 -6.82 -14.83 14.14
CA MET A 36 -7.40 -14.54 15.46
C MET A 36 -6.54 -13.57 16.27
N LYS A 37 -5.20 -13.72 16.23
CA LYS A 37 -4.28 -12.76 16.88
C LYS A 37 -4.38 -11.36 16.26
N GLN A 38 -4.50 -11.28 14.94
CA GLN A 38 -4.68 -9.99 14.25
C GLN A 38 -6.01 -9.34 14.63
N LEU A 39 -7.08 -10.12 14.75
CA LEU A 39 -8.37 -9.62 15.20
C LEU A 39 -8.32 -9.15 16.66
N ASP A 40 -7.65 -9.85 17.55
CA ASP A 40 -7.46 -9.42 18.94
C ASP A 40 -6.68 -8.08 19.00
N ALA A 41 -5.66 -7.90 18.16
CA ALA A 41 -4.93 -6.64 18.05
C ALA A 41 -5.81 -5.51 17.49
N ALA A 42 -6.62 -5.79 16.46
CA ALA A 42 -7.55 -4.82 15.89
C ALA A 42 -8.63 -4.39 16.89
N GLU A 43 -9.14 -5.32 17.69
CA GLU A 43 -10.09 -5.04 18.77
C GLU A 43 -9.50 -4.08 19.80
N GLN A 44 -8.25 -4.28 20.20
CA GLN A 44 -7.51 -3.38 21.10
C GLN A 44 -7.20 -2.01 20.45
N ALA A 45 -7.04 -1.98 19.13
CA ALA A 45 -6.82 -0.76 18.36
C ALA A 45 -8.10 0.06 18.11
N GLY A 46 -9.24 -0.35 18.67
CA GLY A 46 -10.50 0.39 18.59
C GLY A 46 -11.48 -0.11 17.54
N TRP A 47 -11.31 -1.33 17.03
CA TRP A 47 -12.21 -1.96 16.04
C TRP A 47 -13.06 -3.12 16.60
N PRO A 48 -13.62 -3.05 17.83
CA PRO A 48 -14.28 -4.20 18.46
C PRO A 48 -15.54 -4.64 17.73
N ARG A 49 -16.24 -3.72 17.06
CA ARG A 49 -17.51 -4.02 16.36
C ARG A 49 -17.28 -4.82 15.08
N LEU A 50 -16.34 -4.38 14.24
CA LEU A 50 -15.90 -5.14 13.07
C LEU A 50 -15.36 -6.51 13.46
N VAL A 51 -14.52 -6.59 14.50
CA VAL A 51 -13.97 -7.86 14.99
C VAL A 51 -15.08 -8.80 15.44
N GLY A 52 -16.07 -8.32 16.18
CA GLY A 52 -17.25 -9.10 16.57
C GLY A 52 -18.00 -9.67 15.36
N ALA A 53 -18.25 -8.84 14.34
CA ALA A 53 -18.88 -9.28 13.10
C ALA A 53 -18.03 -10.33 12.34
N LEU A 54 -16.71 -10.13 12.28
CA LEU A 54 -15.79 -11.07 11.65
C LEU A 54 -15.69 -12.40 12.38
N ARG A 55 -15.75 -12.41 13.72
CA ARG A 55 -15.85 -13.66 14.50
C ARG A 55 -17.12 -14.42 14.17
N HIS A 56 -18.26 -13.74 13.97
CA HIS A 56 -19.47 -14.40 13.47
C HIS A 56 -19.26 -14.98 12.07
N VAL A 57 -18.58 -14.25 11.18
CA VAL A 57 -18.22 -14.74 9.84
C VAL A 57 -17.32 -15.97 9.90
N ILE A 58 -16.31 -15.99 10.77
CA ILE A 58 -15.43 -17.15 10.96
C ILE A 58 -16.20 -18.38 11.46
N ASN A 59 -17.19 -18.17 12.32
CA ASN A 59 -18.10 -19.21 12.79
C ASN A 59 -19.16 -19.64 11.75
N GLY A 60 -19.08 -19.13 10.52
CA GLY A 60 -19.96 -19.53 9.40
C GLY A 60 -21.26 -18.74 9.30
N ARG A 61 -21.46 -17.72 10.14
CA ARG A 61 -22.66 -16.88 10.09
C ARG A 61 -22.57 -15.85 8.95
N ARG A 62 -23.63 -15.70 8.16
CA ARG A 62 -23.67 -14.83 6.97
C ARG A 62 -24.93 -13.96 6.88
N ASP A 63 -25.79 -14.01 7.89
CA ASP A 63 -27.07 -13.30 7.84
C ASP A 63 -26.90 -11.79 8.03
N PRO A 64 -27.84 -10.94 7.55
CA PRO A 64 -27.71 -9.49 7.58
C PRO A 64 -27.55 -8.87 8.97
N SER A 65 -27.92 -9.58 10.04
CA SER A 65 -27.85 -9.05 11.40
C SER A 65 -26.42 -8.88 11.90
N ILE A 66 -25.44 -9.51 11.25
CA ILE A 66 -24.01 -9.30 11.55
C ILE A 66 -23.54 -7.86 11.25
N LYS A 67 -24.29 -7.10 10.47
CA LYS A 67 -24.00 -5.69 10.17
C LYS A 67 -24.57 -4.72 11.21
N LEU A 68 -25.42 -5.19 12.12
CA LEU A 68 -26.08 -4.32 13.10
C LEU A 68 -25.04 -3.68 14.02
N GLY A 69 -25.03 -2.34 14.03
CA GLY A 69 -24.13 -1.55 14.87
C GLY A 69 -22.76 -1.26 14.26
N LEU A 70 -22.48 -1.76 13.05
CA LEU A 70 -21.32 -1.32 12.28
C LEU A 70 -21.53 0.11 11.77
N ASP A 71 -20.45 0.87 11.69
CA ASP A 71 -20.47 2.13 10.95
C ASP A 71 -20.41 1.88 9.44
N GLU A 72 -20.39 2.96 8.66
CA GLU A 72 -20.39 2.86 7.20
C GLU A 72 -19.10 2.19 6.68
N GLU A 73 -17.96 2.51 7.27
CA GLU A 73 -16.66 1.93 6.91
C GLU A 73 -16.61 0.43 7.20
N ASP A 74 -16.94 0.03 8.43
CA ASP A 74 -17.02 -1.36 8.86
C ASP A 74 -18.00 -2.17 7.99
N SER A 75 -19.13 -1.56 7.62
CA SER A 75 -20.12 -2.19 6.74
C SER A 75 -19.55 -2.44 5.33
N ILE A 76 -18.81 -1.47 4.79
CA ILE A 76 -18.12 -1.59 3.49
C ILE A 76 -17.09 -2.72 3.53
N LEU A 77 -16.24 -2.77 4.57
CA LEU A 77 -15.24 -3.81 4.73
C LEU A 77 -15.90 -5.19 4.82
N LEU A 78 -16.91 -5.33 5.68
CA LEU A 78 -17.61 -6.60 5.86
C LEU A 78 -18.27 -7.07 4.56
N ASP A 79 -18.88 -6.16 3.79
CA ASP A 79 -19.46 -6.49 2.49
C ASP A 79 -18.43 -6.92 1.45
N ALA A 80 -17.24 -6.33 1.45
CA ALA A 80 -16.16 -6.78 0.58
C ALA A 80 -15.64 -8.16 0.96
N ILE A 81 -15.53 -8.45 2.26
CA ILE A 81 -15.11 -9.76 2.77
C ILE A 81 -16.13 -10.84 2.41
N LEU A 82 -17.42 -10.59 2.66
CA LEU A 82 -18.49 -11.53 2.30
C LEU A 82 -18.51 -11.83 0.80
N ARG A 83 -18.42 -10.78 -0.04
CA ARG A 83 -18.32 -10.95 -1.50
C ARG A 83 -17.07 -11.71 -1.90
N GLY A 84 -15.92 -11.44 -1.28
CA GLY A 84 -14.66 -12.12 -1.55
C GLY A 84 -14.65 -13.59 -1.13
N ILE A 85 -15.39 -13.96 -0.08
CA ILE A 85 -15.61 -15.36 0.31
C ILE A 85 -16.40 -16.10 -0.76
N ASP A 86 -17.47 -15.48 -1.28
CA ASP A 86 -18.30 -16.08 -2.33
C ASP A 86 -17.57 -16.14 -3.68
N ASN A 87 -16.84 -15.07 -4.03
CA ASN A 87 -16.05 -14.98 -5.24
C ASN A 87 -14.74 -14.19 -5.01
N PRO A 88 -13.59 -14.88 -4.90
CA PRO A 88 -12.30 -14.23 -4.70
C PRO A 88 -11.91 -13.22 -5.79
N ALA A 89 -12.48 -13.33 -6.99
CA ALA A 89 -12.22 -12.37 -8.07
C ALA A 89 -12.85 -10.98 -7.83
N THR A 90 -13.75 -10.84 -6.85
CA THR A 90 -14.33 -9.54 -6.47
C THR A 90 -13.52 -8.82 -5.39
N LEU A 91 -12.45 -9.44 -4.89
CA LEU A 91 -11.59 -8.80 -3.90
C LEU A 91 -11.00 -7.52 -4.50
N PRO A 92 -10.89 -6.44 -3.70
CA PRO A 92 -10.13 -5.28 -4.15
C PRO A 92 -8.73 -5.79 -4.51
N PRO A 93 -8.08 -5.23 -5.55
CA PRO A 93 -6.69 -5.54 -5.79
C PRO A 93 -5.97 -5.29 -4.46
N LEU A 94 -5.19 -6.27 -4.00
CA LEU A 94 -4.16 -5.96 -3.01
C LEU A 94 -3.43 -4.80 -3.63
N ASN A 95 -3.48 -3.64 -2.97
CA ASN A 95 -2.69 -2.52 -3.43
C ASN A 95 -1.27 -3.09 -3.48
N ALA A 96 -0.81 -3.37 -4.70
CA ALA A 96 0.58 -3.66 -4.95
C ALA A 96 1.32 -2.52 -4.25
N GLN A 97 2.43 -2.84 -3.57
CA GLN A 97 3.35 -1.84 -3.05
C GLN A 97 3.27 -0.59 -3.92
N PRO A 98 2.96 0.58 -3.34
CA PRO A 98 2.51 1.76 -4.07
C PRO A 98 3.24 1.83 -5.40
N ASP A 99 2.47 1.65 -6.49
CA ASP A 99 2.99 1.49 -7.84
C ASP A 99 4.09 2.52 -8.05
N GLY A 100 5.34 2.07 -8.16
CA GLY A 100 6.50 2.97 -8.15
C GLY A 100 6.42 4.04 -9.23
N SER A 101 5.66 3.76 -10.29
CA SER A 101 5.37 4.66 -11.40
C SER A 101 4.47 5.84 -11.01
N SER A 102 3.57 5.69 -10.04
CA SER A 102 2.65 6.75 -9.60
C SER A 102 3.32 7.77 -8.66
N ALA A 103 4.36 7.35 -7.93
CA ALA A 103 5.18 8.22 -7.09
C ALA A 103 6.35 8.89 -7.84
N ALA A 104 6.73 8.35 -9.00
CA ALA A 104 7.90 8.80 -9.77
C ALA A 104 7.87 10.29 -10.14
N PRO A 105 6.76 10.90 -10.60
CA PRO A 105 6.74 12.32 -10.97
C PRO A 105 6.97 13.24 -9.77
N GLY A 106 6.32 12.96 -8.63
CA GLY A 106 6.47 13.74 -7.41
C GLY A 106 7.88 13.63 -6.82
N LEU A 107 8.47 12.44 -6.86
CA LEU A 107 9.83 12.22 -6.41
C LEU A 107 10.86 12.88 -7.34
N ALA A 108 10.65 12.82 -8.67
CA ALA A 108 11.50 13.50 -9.65
C ALA A 108 11.50 15.02 -9.43
N ALA A 109 10.33 15.62 -9.21
CA ALA A 109 10.21 17.05 -8.93
C ALA A 109 10.95 17.45 -7.65
N LEU A 110 10.84 16.65 -6.58
CA LEU A 110 11.56 16.88 -5.33
C LEU A 110 13.08 16.75 -5.50
N ILE A 111 13.56 15.76 -6.25
CA ILE A 111 14.99 15.59 -6.54
C ILE A 111 15.51 16.77 -7.37
N ASP A 112 14.78 17.22 -8.39
CA ASP A 112 15.17 18.36 -9.22
C ASP A 112 15.21 19.66 -8.43
N ALA A 113 14.17 19.96 -7.64
CA ALA A 113 14.12 21.13 -6.76
C ALA A 113 15.27 21.11 -5.72
N SER A 114 15.52 19.95 -5.12
CA SER A 114 16.63 19.76 -4.19
C SER A 114 18.00 19.95 -4.87
N ALA A 115 18.17 19.44 -6.09
CA ALA A 115 19.39 19.62 -6.87
C ALA A 115 19.64 21.09 -7.27
N ARG A 116 18.57 21.88 -7.40
CA ARG A 116 18.63 23.35 -7.63
C ARG A 116 18.87 24.16 -6.35
N GLY A 117 18.93 23.51 -5.18
CA GLY A 117 19.21 24.15 -3.89
C GLY A 117 17.99 24.56 -3.09
N ASP A 118 16.80 24.02 -3.40
CA ASP A 118 15.61 24.24 -2.56
C ASP A 118 15.78 23.54 -1.20
N ALA A 119 15.94 24.34 -0.15
CA ALA A 119 16.19 23.85 1.20
C ALA A 119 15.00 23.07 1.80
N GLN A 120 13.75 23.40 1.42
CA GLN A 120 12.57 22.67 1.87
C GLN A 120 12.50 21.31 1.17
N ALA A 121 12.71 21.27 -0.14
CA ALA A 121 12.77 20.02 -0.90
C ALA A 121 13.88 19.11 -0.38
N MET A 122 15.08 19.66 -0.08
CA MET A 122 16.19 18.91 0.50
C MET A 122 15.84 18.28 1.85
N SER A 123 15.16 19.03 2.73
CA SER A 123 14.73 18.53 4.05
C SER A 123 13.72 17.38 3.92
N VAL A 124 12.72 17.55 3.05
CA VAL A 124 11.72 16.52 2.77
C VAL A 124 12.40 15.27 2.19
N LEU A 125 13.27 15.44 1.20
CA LEU A 125 13.97 14.34 0.56
C LEU A 125 14.89 13.59 1.54
N ALA A 126 15.57 14.31 2.44
CA ALA A 126 16.42 13.70 3.47
C ALA A 126 15.62 12.85 4.45
N ASN A 127 14.47 13.37 4.93
CA ASN A 127 13.58 12.61 5.81
C ASN A 127 13.02 11.37 5.10
N MET A 128 12.63 11.49 3.84
CA MET A 128 12.16 10.37 3.04
C MET A 128 13.25 9.31 2.84
N ALA A 129 14.47 9.72 2.49
CA ALA A 129 15.60 8.81 2.32
C ALA A 129 15.91 8.03 3.62
N GLU A 130 15.84 8.70 4.78
CA GLU A 130 16.05 8.04 6.07
C GLU A 130 14.95 7.01 6.38
N GLN A 131 13.69 7.34 6.11
CA GLN A 131 12.57 6.39 6.27
C GLN A 131 12.68 5.20 5.31
N MET A 132 13.08 5.46 4.05
CA MET A 132 13.31 4.43 3.05
C MET A 132 14.44 3.47 3.46
N MET A 133 15.53 3.98 4.05
CA MET A 133 16.59 3.14 4.61
C MET A 133 16.10 2.26 5.76
N LYS A 134 15.19 2.77 6.61
CA LYS A 134 14.58 2.00 7.71
C LYS A 134 13.59 0.93 7.22
N ALA A 135 12.90 1.17 6.10
CA ALA A 135 11.93 0.24 5.53
C ALA A 135 12.58 -1.05 4.95
N GLY A 136 13.85 -0.98 4.54
CA GLY A 136 14.57 -2.13 3.99
C GLY A 136 14.23 -2.44 2.52
N GLY A 137 14.84 -3.50 1.97
CA GLY A 137 14.60 -3.97 0.60
C GLY A 137 14.97 -2.94 -0.48
N ASP A 138 14.16 -2.88 -1.54
CA ASP A 138 14.38 -1.97 -2.68
C ASP A 138 14.33 -0.49 -2.29
N MET A 139 13.50 -0.14 -1.30
CA MET A 139 13.39 1.24 -0.81
C MET A 139 14.68 1.67 -0.11
N ALA A 140 15.31 0.80 0.68
CA ALA A 140 16.60 1.11 1.29
C ALA A 140 17.71 1.31 0.26
N LEU A 141 17.70 0.50 -0.80
CA LEU A 141 18.62 0.69 -1.93
C LEU A 141 18.37 2.05 -2.60
N LEU A 142 17.12 2.41 -2.87
CA LEU A 142 16.77 3.71 -3.47
C LEU A 142 17.20 4.89 -2.58
N GLY A 143 16.91 4.82 -1.27
CA GLY A 143 17.34 5.83 -0.29
C GLY A 143 18.86 6.02 -0.27
N GLY A 144 19.62 4.93 -0.36
CA GLY A 144 21.08 4.98 -0.48
C GLY A 144 21.59 5.56 -1.81
N ARG A 145 20.79 5.48 -2.89
CA ARG A 145 21.11 6.09 -4.20
C ARG A 145 20.63 7.54 -4.33
N MET A 146 19.80 8.04 -3.42
CA MET A 146 19.22 9.39 -3.48
C MET A 146 20.29 10.49 -3.61
N ARG A 147 21.41 10.37 -2.88
CA ARG A 147 22.53 11.32 -2.98
C ARG A 147 23.19 11.32 -4.37
N ARG A 148 23.26 10.16 -5.04
CA ARG A 148 23.80 10.06 -6.41
C ARG A 148 22.85 10.72 -7.40
N LEU A 149 21.54 10.49 -7.26
CA LEU A 149 20.50 11.13 -8.06
C LEU A 149 20.54 12.67 -7.93
N LEU A 150 20.72 13.18 -6.71
CA LEU A 150 20.93 14.62 -6.46
C LEU A 150 22.20 15.16 -7.14
N ASN A 151 23.29 14.40 -7.08
CA ASN A 151 24.55 14.75 -7.73
C ASN A 151 24.52 14.60 -9.25
N GLY A 152 23.38 14.23 -9.84
CA GLY A 152 23.19 14.16 -11.28
C GLY A 152 23.44 12.79 -11.92
N GLU A 153 23.66 11.73 -11.15
CA GLU A 153 23.78 10.36 -11.67
C GLU A 153 22.49 9.92 -12.39
N ARG A 154 22.60 9.43 -13.62
CA ARG A 154 21.46 8.96 -14.43
C ARG A 154 21.69 7.58 -15.07
N ASP A 155 22.75 6.90 -14.68
CA ASP A 155 23.03 5.54 -15.14
C ASP A 155 22.05 4.56 -14.48
N ALA A 156 21.07 4.10 -15.26
CA ALA A 156 20.02 3.20 -14.78
C ALA A 156 20.61 1.89 -14.26
N ASP A 157 21.59 1.30 -14.96
CA ASP A 157 22.19 0.02 -14.57
C ASP A 157 22.87 0.09 -13.20
N GLN A 158 23.55 1.21 -12.92
CA GLN A 158 24.18 1.45 -11.63
C GLN A 158 23.19 1.77 -10.51
N LEU A 159 22.06 2.40 -10.84
CA LEU A 159 21.05 2.80 -9.87
C LEU A 159 20.12 1.65 -9.48
N VAL A 160 19.82 0.74 -10.41
CA VAL A 160 18.98 -0.45 -10.16
C VAL A 160 19.75 -1.67 -9.66
N ALA A 161 21.09 -1.57 -9.56
CA ALA A 161 21.93 -2.66 -9.12
C ALA A 161 21.52 -3.19 -7.73
N GLY A 162 21.15 -4.47 -7.69
CA GLY A 162 20.71 -5.16 -6.47
C GLY A 162 19.22 -5.05 -6.15
N MET A 163 18.44 -4.30 -6.95
CA MET A 163 16.99 -4.17 -6.77
C MET A 163 16.23 -5.32 -7.43
N SER A 164 15.08 -5.66 -6.84
CA SER A 164 14.06 -6.52 -7.43
C SER A 164 13.45 -5.88 -8.69
N PRO A 165 12.80 -6.65 -9.58
CA PRO A 165 12.18 -6.13 -10.80
C PRO A 165 11.28 -4.91 -10.57
N LEU A 166 10.50 -4.90 -9.50
CA LEU A 166 9.62 -3.79 -9.13
C LEU A 166 10.42 -2.53 -8.76
N GLY A 167 11.48 -2.68 -7.95
CA GLY A 167 12.37 -1.58 -7.61
C GLY A 167 13.08 -1.00 -8.83
N ARG A 168 13.42 -1.84 -9.82
CA ARG A 168 14.01 -1.37 -11.10
C ARG A 168 13.03 -0.53 -11.89
N GLU A 169 11.79 -0.98 -12.04
CA GLU A 169 10.74 -0.27 -12.77
C GLU A 169 10.47 1.11 -12.17
N LEU A 170 10.47 1.21 -10.83
CA LEU A 170 10.36 2.49 -10.13
C LEU A 170 11.51 3.44 -10.46
N VAL A 171 12.77 2.97 -10.40
CA VAL A 171 13.94 3.80 -10.72
C VAL A 171 13.95 4.23 -12.18
N ILE A 172 13.58 3.34 -13.10
CA ILE A 172 13.48 3.66 -14.53
C ILE A 172 12.43 4.75 -14.74
N SER A 173 11.24 4.58 -14.17
CA SER A 173 10.17 5.59 -14.24
C SER A 173 10.62 6.94 -13.66
N LEU A 174 11.35 6.92 -12.54
CA LEU A 174 11.92 8.13 -11.92
C LEU A 174 12.93 8.83 -12.83
N LEU A 175 13.81 8.08 -13.50
CA LEU A 175 14.79 8.63 -14.43
C LEU A 175 14.12 9.24 -15.66
N ASP A 176 13.07 8.62 -16.17
CA ASP A 176 12.27 9.16 -17.28
C ASP A 176 11.60 10.49 -16.90
N GLU A 177 11.01 10.59 -15.71
CA GLU A 177 10.44 11.84 -15.22
C GLU A 177 11.49 12.93 -15.00
N LEU A 178 12.66 12.58 -14.45
CA LEU A 178 13.80 13.50 -14.33
C LEU A 178 14.32 13.99 -15.69
N ALA A 179 14.26 13.16 -16.73
CA ALA A 179 14.63 13.55 -18.09
C ALA A 179 13.63 14.57 -18.67
N LYS A 180 12.33 14.38 -18.43
CA LYS A 180 11.27 15.32 -18.86
C LYS A 180 11.44 16.70 -18.24
N LEU A 181 11.75 16.77 -16.93
CA LEU A 181 11.92 18.03 -16.20
C LEU A 181 13.13 18.86 -16.63
N ARG A 182 14.15 18.24 -17.24
CA ARG A 182 15.32 18.97 -17.79
C ARG A 182 15.11 19.49 -19.20
N LEU A 183 14.10 18.99 -19.91
CA LEU A 183 13.72 19.46 -21.24
C LEU A 183 12.83 20.72 -21.18
N GLN A 184 12.42 21.13 -19.98
CA GLN A 184 11.64 22.34 -19.69
C GLN A 184 12.55 23.46 -19.16
#